data_AF-A0A354TBE8-F1
#
_entry.id   AF-A0A354TBE8-F1
#
_cell.length_a   1.000
_cell.length_b   1.000
_cell.length_c   1.000
_cell.angle_alpha   90.00
_cell.angle_beta   90.00
_cell.angle_gamma   90.00
#
_symmetry.space_group_name_H-M   'P 1'
#
loop_
_entity.id
_entity.type
_entity.pdbx_description
1 polymer ?
#
loop_
_entity_poly.entity_id
_entity_poly.type
_entity_poly.pdbx_seq_one_letter_code
_entity_poly.pdbx_strand_id
1 'polypeptide(L)'
;HPNIVPIYEVGAHEGQPYFSMKLVEGGTLQFRTAEYQADPRKAAVLMVKVARAVHHAHAKGILHRDLKPGNILLDAAGEPHITDFGLARKIGIESGLTMTGMAMGTPHYMSPEQARGGGRKLTPATDIYSLGAILYELVEGRRVFQSEDLIELLKLVAEKSPPAPRTPHRELTAIMMKCLEKRPTARPPTAAALADDLEAWLDGKASVRSRRAVPWIKVPLAAAACAAVAFALHAWWPVPSHVVTTTADELDPRGSSGHGVSLREAVRDAAAGARITFQPSVFGRESKITLDATKGEIVIDKNLELDASALPQGITLHSPAGGFRKLSIGPAAVVSVKRVTFTAEALASGPGKGQGGAIENEGTLTLLDCRFIKNGGGGNGGAIFSHGGLTMERCVFEGNETHGIGGALCVKVSAVPVRAVHCLFRVNVSHGNGGGGIHVASPEPDGKVILEHCTFTDNRATASVSREPRRVTDRGAGGGIRVQAGSLEITRCIIAGNQSVIPGTENICGVVSQTGTNFIGGDPKDAPAGLGASVK
;
A
#
# COMPACT_ATOMS: atom_id res chain seq x y z
N HIS A 1 22.96 8.28 15.88
CA HIS A 1 22.60 7.82 17.24
C HIS A 1 23.70 6.88 17.71
N PRO A 2 24.15 6.92 18.98
CA PRO A 2 25.27 6.09 19.46
C PRO A 2 25.03 4.58 19.33
N ASN A 3 23.78 4.13 19.52
CA ASN A 3 23.39 2.71 19.38
C ASN A 3 22.94 2.31 17.95
N ILE A 4 23.38 3.03 16.91
CA ILE A 4 23.21 2.64 15.50
C ILE A 4 24.60 2.53 14.90
N VAL A 5 24.91 1.38 14.28
CA VAL A 5 26.22 1.15 13.67
C VAL A 5 26.42 2.14 12.51
N PRO A 6 27.48 2.97 12.53
CA PRO A 6 27.76 3.86 11.43
C PRO A 6 28.35 3.09 10.24
N ILE A 7 27.90 3.44 9.04
CA ILE A 7 28.49 3.02 7.77
C ILE A 7 29.60 4.00 7.44
N TYR A 8 30.79 3.49 7.12
CA TYR A 8 31.94 4.30 6.74
C TYR A 8 32.02 4.50 5.23
N GLU A 9 31.83 3.44 4.44
CA GLU A 9 31.93 3.47 2.99
C GLU A 9 30.92 2.54 2.34
N VAL A 10 30.44 2.89 1.15
CA VAL A 10 29.67 2.03 0.25
C VAL A 10 30.30 2.14 -1.13
N GLY A 11 30.60 1.01 -1.76
CA GLY A 11 31.29 0.98 -3.04
C GLY A 11 31.08 -0.31 -3.81
N ALA A 12 31.88 -0.50 -4.85
CA ALA A 12 31.97 -1.75 -5.58
C ALA A 12 33.44 -2.12 -5.78
N HIS A 13 33.76 -3.38 -5.60
CA HIS A 13 35.09 -3.94 -5.88
C HIS A 13 34.89 -5.11 -6.85
N GLU A 14 35.50 -5.03 -8.04
CA GLU A 14 35.38 -6.06 -9.09
C GLU A 14 33.92 -6.41 -9.46
N GLY A 15 33.05 -5.39 -9.50
CA GLY A 15 31.63 -5.57 -9.79
C GLY A 15 30.80 -6.11 -8.63
N GLN A 16 31.41 -6.42 -7.48
CA GLN A 16 30.69 -6.82 -6.27
C GLN A 16 30.43 -5.61 -5.37
N PRO A 17 29.18 -5.33 -5.01
CA PRO A 17 28.87 -4.24 -4.08
C PRO A 17 29.42 -4.59 -2.69
N TYR A 18 30.04 -3.62 -2.04
CA TYR A 18 30.47 -3.72 -0.64
C TYR A 18 30.06 -2.49 0.15
N PHE A 19 30.00 -2.64 1.46
CA PHE A 19 29.99 -1.52 2.38
C PHE A 19 30.82 -1.86 3.61
N SER A 20 31.45 -0.86 4.21
CA SER A 20 32.21 -0.98 5.45
C SER A 20 31.47 -0.26 6.57
N MET A 21 31.56 -0.80 7.78
CA MET A 21 30.89 -0.26 8.95
C MET A 21 31.76 -0.44 10.19
N LYS A 22 31.39 0.21 11.30
CA LYS A 22 32.08 0.02 12.57
C LYS A 22 32.04 -1.45 12.99
N LEU A 23 33.20 -2.01 13.33
CA LEU A 23 33.32 -3.32 13.95
C LEU A 23 32.77 -3.27 15.38
N VAL A 24 31.86 -4.19 15.71
CA VAL A 24 31.30 -4.38 17.05
C VAL A 24 31.67 -5.79 17.52
N GLU A 25 32.59 -5.89 18.49
CA GLU A 25 33.36 -7.11 18.78
C GLU A 25 32.59 -8.19 19.57
N GLY A 26 31.52 -7.85 20.29
CA GLY A 26 30.83 -8.75 21.21
C GLY A 26 29.73 -9.62 20.59
N GLY A 27 29.67 -9.69 19.26
CA GLY A 27 28.75 -10.56 18.51
C GLY A 27 27.28 -10.09 18.55
N THR A 28 26.36 -10.96 18.11
CA THR A 28 24.94 -10.64 18.02
C THR A 28 24.17 -11.05 19.28
N LEU A 29 23.08 -10.34 19.59
CA LEU A 29 22.17 -10.68 20.68
C LEU A 29 21.54 -12.07 20.50
N GLN A 30 21.45 -12.57 19.26
CA GLN A 30 20.90 -13.89 18.94
C GLN A 30 21.58 -15.04 19.68
N PHE A 31 22.89 -14.95 19.90
CA PHE A 31 23.65 -15.99 20.62
C PHE A 31 23.69 -15.77 22.13
N ARG A 32 23.10 -14.69 22.62
CA ARG A 32 23.15 -14.26 24.03
C ARG A 32 21.78 -14.12 24.68
N THR A 33 20.71 -14.54 24.01
CA THR A 33 19.32 -14.42 24.52
C THR A 33 19.14 -15.11 25.88
N ALA A 34 19.80 -16.25 26.11
CA ALA A 34 19.75 -17.00 27.36
C ALA A 34 20.26 -16.21 28.58
N GLU A 35 21.20 -15.27 28.40
CA GLU A 35 21.72 -14.43 29.48
C GLU A 35 20.67 -13.49 30.08
N TYR A 36 19.66 -13.13 29.28
CA TYR A 36 18.61 -12.18 29.64
C TYR A 36 17.37 -12.88 30.22
N GLN A 37 17.17 -14.17 29.95
CA GLN A 37 16.04 -14.94 30.48
C GLN A 37 16.07 -15.02 32.01
N ALA A 38 17.28 -15.12 32.58
CA ALA A 38 17.47 -15.15 34.03
C ALA A 38 17.22 -13.79 34.70
N ASP A 39 17.26 -12.68 33.95
CA ASP A 39 17.14 -11.32 34.47
C ASP A 39 16.33 -10.43 33.52
N PRO A 40 14.99 -10.41 33.66
CA PRO A 40 14.11 -9.56 32.86
C PRO A 40 14.43 -8.06 32.99
N ARG A 41 15.08 -7.62 34.08
CA ARG A 41 15.50 -6.21 34.22
C ARG A 41 16.65 -5.88 33.28
N LYS A 42 17.64 -6.78 33.13
CA LYS A 42 18.68 -6.62 32.11
C LYS A 42 18.10 -6.57 30.70
N ALA A 43 17.10 -7.41 30.41
CA ALA A 43 16.41 -7.40 29.11
C ALA A 43 15.76 -6.02 28.84
N ALA A 44 15.05 -5.46 29.83
CA ALA A 44 14.43 -4.15 29.68
C ALA A 44 15.46 -3.03 29.52
N VAL A 45 16.56 -3.02 30.29
CA VAL A 45 17.62 -2.00 30.16
C VAL A 45 18.20 -1.98 28.74
N LEU A 46 18.48 -3.17 28.18
CA LEU A 46 18.94 -3.29 26.80
C LEU A 46 17.88 -2.77 25.82
N MET A 47 16.63 -3.21 25.98
CA MET A 47 15.54 -2.88 25.06
C MET A 47 15.14 -1.40 25.09
N VAL A 48 15.34 -0.69 26.22
CA VAL A 48 15.21 0.77 26.28
C VAL A 48 16.16 1.43 25.28
N LYS A 49 17.45 1.08 25.29
CA LYS A 49 18.46 1.66 24.38
C LYS A 49 18.14 1.34 22.91
N VAL A 50 17.75 0.10 22.64
CA VAL A 50 17.33 -0.33 21.29
C VAL A 50 16.09 0.45 20.84
N ALA A 51 15.06 0.58 21.67
CA ALA A 51 13.84 1.30 21.33
C ALA A 51 14.07 2.80 21.09
N ARG A 52 14.97 3.45 21.87
CA ARG A 52 15.40 4.84 21.64
C ARG A 52 16.14 4.99 20.30
N ALA A 53 17.02 4.06 19.97
CA ALA A 53 17.75 4.05 18.71
C ALA A 53 16.80 3.87 17.50
N VAL A 54 15.86 2.93 17.60
CA VAL A 54 14.80 2.73 16.59
C VAL A 54 13.95 4.00 16.47
N HIS A 55 13.55 4.62 17.58
CA HIS A 55 12.78 5.86 17.55
C HIS A 55 13.53 6.99 16.84
N HIS A 56 14.84 7.12 17.07
CA HIS A 56 15.68 8.10 16.37
C HIS A 56 15.65 7.89 14.84
N ALA A 57 15.66 6.63 14.37
CA ALA A 57 15.51 6.33 12.96
C ALA A 57 14.09 6.67 12.44
N HIS A 58 13.06 6.33 13.21
CA HIS A 58 11.65 6.64 12.88
C HIS A 58 11.40 8.14 12.74
N ALA A 59 11.99 8.96 13.61
CA ALA A 59 11.90 10.42 13.56
C ALA A 59 12.50 11.00 12.26
N LYS A 60 13.37 10.24 11.58
CA LYS A 60 13.95 10.57 10.28
C LYS A 60 13.23 9.88 9.10
N GLY A 61 12.08 9.26 9.34
CA GLY A 61 11.31 8.54 8.32
C GLY A 61 11.89 7.18 7.92
N ILE A 62 12.90 6.68 8.63
CA ILE A 62 13.56 5.40 8.33
C ILE A 62 12.96 4.29 9.19
N LEU A 63 12.54 3.19 8.56
CA LEU A 63 12.09 1.97 9.23
C LEU A 63 13.15 0.90 9.09
N HIS A 64 13.34 0.08 10.13
CA HIS A 64 14.30 -1.00 10.10
C HIS A 64 13.79 -2.21 9.30
N ARG A 65 12.52 -2.62 9.52
CA ARG A 65 11.78 -3.67 8.78
C ARG A 65 12.25 -5.12 8.94
N ASP A 66 13.46 -5.35 9.44
CA ASP A 66 13.98 -6.69 9.75
C ASP A 66 14.57 -6.78 11.16
N LEU A 67 13.92 -6.15 12.15
CA LEU A 67 14.41 -6.19 13.53
C LEU A 67 14.32 -7.61 14.08
N LYS A 68 15.47 -8.13 14.51
CA LYS A 68 15.66 -9.44 15.14
C LYS A 68 16.92 -9.41 15.99
N PRO A 69 17.12 -10.36 16.92
CA PRO A 69 18.33 -10.42 17.75
C PRO A 69 19.62 -10.48 16.93
N GLY A 70 19.58 -11.04 15.73
CA GLY A 70 20.73 -11.07 14.82
C GLY A 70 21.21 -9.69 14.33
N ASN A 71 20.31 -8.70 14.32
CA ASN A 71 20.63 -7.33 13.86
C ASN A 71 20.90 -6.36 15.04
N ILE A 72 21.05 -6.90 16.26
CA ILE A 72 21.45 -6.15 17.44
C ILE A 72 22.80 -6.70 17.87
N LEU A 73 23.86 -5.94 17.59
CA LEU A 73 25.23 -6.26 18.00
C LEU A 73 25.49 -5.78 19.42
N LEU A 74 26.33 -6.48 20.17
CA LEU A 74 26.76 -6.08 21.50
C LEU A 74 28.25 -5.76 21.45
N ASP A 75 28.68 -4.62 21.98
CA ASP A 75 30.11 -4.34 22.11
C ASP A 75 30.71 -5.01 23.36
N ALA A 76 32.00 -4.78 23.60
CA ALA A 76 32.72 -5.36 24.75
C ALA A 76 32.12 -4.96 26.11
N ALA A 77 31.42 -3.82 26.19
CA ALA A 77 30.72 -3.38 27.41
C ALA A 77 29.28 -3.95 27.50
N GLY A 78 28.84 -4.70 26.49
CA GLY A 78 27.47 -5.19 26.39
C GLY A 78 26.47 -4.13 25.92
N GLU A 79 26.94 -3.00 25.36
CA GLU A 79 26.05 -1.98 24.82
C GLU A 79 25.47 -2.42 23.47
N PRO A 80 24.16 -2.24 23.25
CA PRO A 80 23.52 -2.64 22.00
C PRO A 80 23.75 -1.64 20.87
N HIS A 81 23.99 -2.15 19.66
CA HIS A 81 24.13 -1.41 18.42
C HIS A 81 23.28 -2.05 17.32
N ILE A 82 22.37 -1.28 16.74
CA ILE A 82 21.50 -1.76 15.67
C ILE A 82 22.23 -1.66 14.33
N THR A 83 22.21 -2.74 13.55
CA THR A 83 22.80 -2.85 12.22
C THR A 83 21.76 -3.27 11.17
N ASP A 84 22.12 -3.26 9.88
CA ASP A 84 21.33 -3.83 8.79
C ASP A 84 19.93 -3.23 8.61
N PHE A 85 19.83 -1.90 8.75
CA PHE A 85 18.61 -1.15 8.44
C PHE A 85 18.19 -1.38 6.98
N GLY A 86 17.17 -2.21 6.77
CA GLY A 86 16.53 -2.42 5.47
C GLY A 86 17.43 -2.98 4.35
N LEU A 87 18.69 -3.30 4.59
CA LEU A 87 19.64 -3.79 3.58
C LEU A 87 19.23 -5.19 3.05
N ALA A 88 18.67 -6.05 3.92
CA ALA A 88 18.36 -7.43 3.59
C ALA A 88 17.07 -7.61 2.76
N ARG A 89 16.14 -6.63 2.74
CA ARG A 89 14.85 -6.81 2.05
C ARG A 89 14.88 -6.48 0.55
N LYS A 90 15.97 -5.90 0.04
CA LYS A 90 16.24 -5.85 -1.41
C LYS A 90 16.60 -7.23 -2.00
N ILE A 91 16.93 -8.22 -1.16
CA ILE A 91 17.51 -9.50 -1.62
C ILE A 91 16.58 -10.72 -1.36
N GLY A 92 15.62 -10.66 -0.41
CA GLY A 92 15.07 -11.90 0.15
C GLY A 92 13.56 -12.15 0.22
N ILE A 93 12.65 -11.35 -0.37
CA ILE A 93 11.19 -11.66 -0.31
C ILE A 93 10.51 -11.50 -1.69
N GLU A 94 11.24 -11.73 -2.76
CA GLU A 94 10.69 -11.75 -4.12
C GLU A 94 10.95 -13.08 -4.85
N SER A 95 11.48 -14.07 -4.14
CA SER A 95 11.52 -15.46 -4.60
C SER A 95 10.27 -16.15 -4.05
N GLY A 96 9.43 -16.63 -4.96
CA GLY A 96 8.24 -17.41 -4.63
C GLY A 96 8.55 -18.55 -3.68
N LEU A 97 7.58 -18.87 -2.82
CA LEU A 97 7.55 -20.09 -2.02
C LEU A 97 7.71 -21.30 -2.95
N THR A 98 8.93 -21.82 -3.09
CA THR A 98 9.20 -23.26 -3.15
C THR A 98 10.69 -23.58 -2.93
N MET A 99 10.91 -24.51 -1.98
CA MET A 99 11.85 -25.62 -2.11
C MET A 99 13.34 -25.28 -2.28
N THR A 100 14.01 -24.90 -1.19
CA THR A 100 15.20 -25.59 -0.65
C THR A 100 15.62 -24.88 0.64
N GLY A 101 15.67 -25.63 1.74
CA GLY A 101 15.85 -25.12 3.10
C GLY A 101 17.25 -24.60 3.44
N MET A 102 17.72 -23.53 2.79
CA MET A 102 18.90 -22.80 3.26
C MET A 102 18.73 -21.27 3.14
N ALA A 103 18.72 -20.62 4.31
CA ALA A 103 19.04 -19.21 4.57
C ALA A 103 18.09 -18.10 4.04
N MET A 104 16.78 -18.26 4.22
CA MET A 104 15.84 -17.12 4.19
C MET A 104 15.60 -16.65 5.63
N GLY A 105 15.73 -15.35 5.92
CA GLY A 105 15.71 -14.79 7.28
C GLY A 105 14.57 -15.31 8.16
N THR A 106 14.87 -15.58 9.43
CA THR A 106 13.95 -16.19 10.40
C THR A 106 12.67 -15.34 10.60
N PRO A 107 11.48 -15.76 10.12
CA PRO A 107 10.25 -14.94 10.08
C PRO A 107 9.60 -14.69 11.45
N HIS A 108 10.26 -15.10 12.53
CA HIS A 108 9.67 -15.20 13.86
C HIS A 108 9.47 -13.83 14.55
N TYR A 109 10.09 -12.77 14.03
CA TYR A 109 9.95 -11.39 14.53
C TYR A 109 9.15 -10.50 13.57
N MET A 110 8.63 -11.06 12.48
CA MET A 110 7.79 -10.33 11.54
C MET A 110 6.49 -9.91 12.21
N SER A 111 6.06 -8.69 11.93
CA SER A 111 4.75 -8.22 12.35
C SER A 111 3.61 -8.90 11.57
N PRO A 112 2.37 -8.91 12.09
CA PRO A 112 1.19 -9.44 11.39
C PRO A 112 0.97 -8.79 10.03
N GLU A 113 1.27 -7.50 9.88
CA GLU A 113 1.20 -6.80 8.60
C GLU A 113 2.31 -7.20 7.62
N GLN A 114 3.47 -7.63 8.10
CA GLN A 114 4.50 -8.24 7.25
C GLN A 114 4.14 -9.68 6.86
N ALA A 115 3.65 -10.49 7.82
CA ALA A 115 3.34 -11.89 7.59
C ALA A 115 2.16 -12.11 6.63
N ARG A 116 1.19 -11.20 6.59
CA ARG A 116 0.06 -11.24 5.66
C ARG A 116 0.43 -10.98 4.20
N GLY A 117 1.68 -10.62 3.90
CA GLY A 117 2.21 -10.62 2.53
C GLY A 117 1.53 -9.68 1.53
N GLY A 118 0.78 -8.67 1.98
CA GLY A 118 0.13 -7.67 1.13
C GLY A 118 0.73 -6.29 1.39
N GLY A 119 0.86 -5.46 0.35
CA GLY A 119 1.65 -4.21 0.30
C GLY A 119 1.24 -3.06 1.22
N ARG A 120 0.66 -3.33 2.40
CA ARG A 120 0.40 -2.33 3.45
C ARG A 120 1.70 -1.57 3.74
N LYS A 121 1.63 -0.23 3.67
CA LYS A 121 2.73 0.65 4.07
C LYS A 121 3.12 0.28 5.50
N LEU A 122 4.31 -0.31 5.63
CA LEU A 122 4.89 -0.55 6.95
C LEU A 122 5.04 0.80 7.62
N THR A 123 4.70 0.84 8.91
CA THR A 123 4.75 2.06 9.72
C THR A 123 5.73 1.83 10.87
N PRO A 124 6.07 2.86 11.66
CA PRO A 124 6.81 2.68 12.91
C PRO A 124 6.27 1.53 13.80
N ALA A 125 4.96 1.30 13.78
CA ALA A 125 4.31 0.22 14.52
C ALA A 125 4.80 -1.19 14.13
N THR A 126 5.31 -1.36 12.90
CA THR A 126 5.91 -2.63 12.44
C THR A 126 7.17 -2.97 13.24
N ASP A 127 8.09 -2.03 13.36
CA ASP A 127 9.31 -2.23 14.16
C ASP A 127 8.97 -2.36 15.65
N ILE A 128 7.93 -1.68 16.15
CA ILE A 128 7.46 -1.82 17.54
C ILE A 128 6.97 -3.25 17.83
N TYR A 129 6.32 -3.91 16.88
CA TYR A 129 5.96 -5.32 17.04
C TYR A 129 7.22 -6.19 17.17
N SER A 130 8.19 -6.00 16.28
CA SER A 130 9.45 -6.75 16.30
C SER A 130 10.22 -6.52 17.61
N LEU A 131 10.26 -5.28 18.13
CA LEU A 131 10.81 -4.97 19.45
C LEU A 131 10.09 -5.74 20.56
N GLY A 132 8.75 -5.80 20.51
CA GLY A 132 7.95 -6.61 21.45
C GLY A 132 8.24 -8.10 21.36
N ALA A 133 8.43 -8.63 20.15
CA ALA A 133 8.78 -10.04 19.93
C ALA A 133 10.18 -10.39 20.43
N ILE A 134 11.15 -9.49 20.25
CA ILE A 134 12.51 -9.63 20.81
C ILE A 134 12.44 -9.61 22.33
N LEU A 135 11.75 -8.63 22.93
CA LEU A 135 11.59 -8.56 24.39
C LEU A 135 10.92 -9.82 24.94
N TYR A 136 9.90 -10.34 24.26
CA TYR A 136 9.25 -11.60 24.62
C TYR A 136 10.24 -12.76 24.64
N GLU A 137 11.07 -12.92 23.61
CA GLU A 137 12.05 -14.01 23.58
C GLU A 137 13.12 -13.87 24.67
N LEU A 138 13.61 -12.64 24.90
CA LEU A 138 14.58 -12.38 25.96
C LEU A 138 14.04 -12.73 27.34
N VAL A 139 12.75 -12.49 27.59
CA VAL A 139 12.12 -12.74 28.90
C VAL A 139 11.63 -14.18 29.06
N GLU A 140 11.04 -14.75 28.01
CA GLU A 140 10.41 -16.08 28.06
C GLU A 140 11.35 -17.22 27.66
N GLY A 141 12.52 -16.90 27.09
CA GLY A 141 13.47 -17.87 26.52
C GLY A 141 12.95 -18.61 25.29
N ARG A 142 11.79 -18.17 24.74
CA ARG A 142 11.16 -18.77 23.56
C ARG A 142 10.49 -17.70 22.72
N ARG A 143 10.39 -17.95 21.43
CA ARG A 143 9.75 -17.04 20.47
C ARG A 143 8.23 -17.02 20.69
N VAL A 144 7.59 -15.93 20.25
CA VAL A 144 6.13 -15.73 20.40
C VAL A 144 5.34 -16.85 19.71
N PHE A 145 5.73 -17.16 18.46
CA PHE A 145 5.22 -18.27 17.66
C PHE A 145 6.37 -19.08 17.09
N GLN A 146 6.16 -20.39 16.96
CA GLN A 146 7.09 -21.35 16.41
C GLN A 146 6.29 -22.36 15.56
N SER A 147 6.79 -22.64 14.36
CA SER A 147 6.36 -23.77 13.53
C SER A 147 7.54 -24.14 12.61
N GLU A 148 7.63 -25.41 12.25
CA GLU A 148 8.56 -25.93 11.26
C GLU A 148 8.12 -25.61 9.83
N ASP A 149 6.82 -25.34 9.63
CA ASP A 149 6.24 -24.90 8.36
C ASP A 149 6.16 -23.36 8.31
N LEU A 150 6.80 -22.78 7.30
CA LEU A 150 6.85 -21.33 7.09
C LEU A 150 5.44 -20.73 6.90
N ILE A 151 4.58 -21.37 6.11
CA ILE A 151 3.23 -20.88 5.82
C ILE A 151 2.38 -20.94 7.09
N GLU A 152 2.50 -22.00 7.87
CA GLU A 152 1.84 -22.11 9.17
C GLU A 152 2.32 -21.02 10.14
N LEU A 153 3.63 -20.80 10.23
CA LEU A 153 4.20 -19.76 11.07
C LEU A 153 3.68 -18.36 10.69
N LEU A 154 3.61 -18.06 9.39
CA LEU A 154 3.05 -16.80 8.90
C LEU A 154 1.57 -16.65 9.26
N LYS A 155 0.77 -17.73 9.17
CA LYS A 155 -0.64 -17.74 9.63
C LYS A 155 -0.75 -17.48 11.13
N LEU A 156 0.08 -18.13 11.95
CA LEU A 156 0.11 -17.91 13.41
C LEU A 156 0.41 -16.45 13.73
N VAL A 157 1.43 -15.87 13.09
CA VAL A 157 1.80 -14.46 13.24
C VAL A 157 0.67 -13.55 12.76
N ALA A 158 -0.01 -13.87 11.66
CA ALA A 158 -1.08 -13.05 11.11
C ALA A 158 -2.37 -13.08 11.95
N GLU A 159 -2.75 -14.23 12.52
CA GLU A 159 -4.12 -14.45 12.99
C GLU A 159 -4.20 -14.80 14.48
N LYS A 160 -3.30 -15.65 14.99
CA LYS A 160 -3.41 -16.19 16.35
C LYS A 160 -2.98 -15.16 17.39
N SER A 161 -3.75 -14.96 18.45
CA SER A 161 -3.35 -14.12 19.58
C SER A 161 -2.04 -14.62 20.22
N PRO A 162 -1.11 -13.71 20.60
CA PRO A 162 0.13 -14.10 21.27
C PRO A 162 -0.16 -14.86 22.59
N PRO A 163 0.59 -15.92 22.91
CA PRO A 163 0.47 -16.58 24.20
C PRO A 163 0.90 -15.63 25.32
N ALA A 164 0.15 -15.59 26.42
CA ALA A 164 0.53 -14.81 27.59
C ALA A 164 1.93 -15.22 28.10
N PRO A 165 2.83 -14.25 28.36
CA PRO A 165 4.10 -14.49 29.04
C PRO A 165 3.92 -15.20 30.39
N ARG A 166 4.83 -16.11 30.72
CA ARG A 166 4.90 -16.83 32.00
C ARG A 166 5.63 -16.04 33.08
N THR A 167 6.35 -14.97 32.73
CA THR A 167 6.98 -14.08 33.70
C THR A 167 5.98 -13.58 34.77
N PRO A 168 6.36 -13.55 36.06
CA PRO A 168 5.49 -13.07 37.13
C PRO A 168 5.30 -11.54 37.11
N HIS A 169 6.10 -10.81 36.31
CA HIS A 169 6.06 -9.35 36.22
C HIS A 169 4.86 -8.87 35.39
N ARG A 170 3.72 -8.66 36.06
CA ARG A 170 2.45 -8.26 35.41
C ARG A 170 2.55 -7.02 34.51
N GLU A 171 3.31 -6.01 34.94
CA GLU A 171 3.49 -4.78 34.16
C GLU A 171 4.33 -5.01 32.91
N LEU A 172 5.44 -5.75 33.04
CA LEU A 172 6.26 -6.14 31.89
C LEU A 172 5.45 -7.01 30.90
N THR A 173 4.60 -7.90 31.40
CA THR A 173 3.63 -8.65 30.60
C THR A 173 2.70 -7.71 29.82
N ALA A 174 2.14 -6.69 30.46
CA ALA A 174 1.27 -5.72 29.79
C ALA A 174 2.01 -4.96 28.68
N ILE A 175 3.26 -4.54 28.93
CA ILE A 175 4.10 -3.86 27.94
C ILE A 175 4.35 -4.76 26.72
N MET A 176 4.79 -6.01 26.95
CA MET A 176 5.02 -6.98 25.87
C MET A 176 3.76 -7.23 25.05
N MET A 177 2.63 -7.49 25.72
CA MET A 177 1.37 -7.79 25.04
C MET A 177 0.85 -6.60 24.23
N LYS A 178 1.01 -5.37 24.73
CA LYS A 178 0.65 -4.15 24.00
C LYS A 178 1.47 -4.00 22.71
N CYS A 179 2.75 -4.35 22.72
CA CYS A 179 3.58 -4.34 21.50
C CYS A 179 3.15 -5.41 20.50
N LEU A 180 2.72 -6.58 20.99
CA LEU A 180 2.33 -7.74 20.18
C LEU A 180 0.88 -7.70 19.67
N GLU A 181 0.19 -6.56 19.85
CA GLU A 181 -1.15 -6.35 19.33
C GLU A 181 -1.21 -6.53 17.81
N LYS A 182 -2.28 -7.19 17.33
CA LYS A 182 -2.44 -7.47 15.90
C LYS A 182 -2.77 -6.23 15.09
N ARG A 183 -3.45 -5.26 15.70
CA ARG A 183 -3.77 -3.96 15.10
C ARG A 183 -2.62 -2.99 15.38
N PRO A 184 -1.96 -2.42 14.34
CA PRO A 184 -0.87 -1.46 14.54
C PRO A 184 -1.23 -0.27 15.44
N THR A 185 -2.48 0.21 15.36
CA THR A 185 -2.99 1.34 16.16
C THR A 185 -3.23 1.03 17.63
N ALA A 186 -3.24 -0.24 18.02
CA ALA A 186 -3.36 -0.67 19.42
C ALA A 186 -2.00 -0.80 20.13
N ARG A 187 -0.90 -0.71 19.37
CA ARG A 187 0.48 -0.75 19.89
C ARG A 187 0.87 0.60 20.50
N PRO A 188 1.99 0.68 21.24
CA PRO A 188 2.55 1.98 21.62
C PRO A 188 2.67 2.90 20.39
N PRO A 189 2.32 4.19 20.51
CA PRO A 189 2.27 5.10 19.36
C PRO A 189 3.65 5.37 18.76
N THR A 190 4.72 5.20 19.55
CA THR A 190 6.11 5.37 19.12
C THR A 190 7.02 4.38 19.85
N ALA A 191 8.21 4.10 19.29
CA ALA A 191 9.22 3.30 19.99
C ALA A 191 9.77 4.03 21.24
N ALA A 192 9.73 5.37 21.29
CA ALA A 192 10.03 6.12 22.51
C ALA A 192 9.02 5.83 23.62
N ALA A 193 7.72 5.73 23.32
CA ALA A 193 6.71 5.39 24.32
C ALA A 193 6.93 3.98 24.92
N LEU A 194 7.42 3.02 24.11
CA LEU A 194 7.86 1.73 24.62
C LEU A 194 9.08 1.87 25.56
N ALA A 195 10.07 2.68 25.20
CA ALA A 195 11.22 2.94 26.07
C ALA A 195 10.79 3.57 27.41
N ASP A 196 9.88 4.56 27.35
CA ASP A 196 9.35 5.24 28.54
C ASP A 196 8.59 4.24 29.45
N ASP A 197 7.77 3.35 28.88
CA ASP A 197 7.04 2.32 29.62
C ASP A 197 8.00 1.32 30.31
N LEU A 198 9.11 0.95 29.66
CA LEU A 198 10.14 0.06 30.21
C LEU A 198 10.99 0.75 31.29
N GLU A 199 11.37 2.01 31.10
CA GLU A 199 12.08 2.82 32.10
C GLU A 199 11.22 2.99 33.37
N ALA A 200 9.92 3.27 33.21
CA ALA A 200 9.00 3.36 34.34
C ALA A 200 8.94 2.05 35.13
N TRP A 201 8.85 0.90 34.44
CA TRP A 201 8.87 -0.42 35.08
C TRP A 201 10.20 -0.68 35.80
N LEU A 202 11.33 -0.32 35.20
CA LEU A 202 12.66 -0.44 35.83
C LEU A 202 12.76 0.39 37.12
N ASP A 203 12.22 1.60 37.11
CA ASP A 203 12.18 2.49 38.27
C ASP A 203 11.20 2.04 39.37
N GLY A 204 10.45 0.96 39.16
CA GLY A 204 9.38 0.53 40.08
C GLY A 204 8.19 1.49 40.10
N LYS A 205 8.07 2.37 39.11
CA LYS A 205 6.93 3.26 38.91
C LYS A 205 5.89 2.48 38.11
N ALA A 206 4.70 2.29 38.69
CA ALA A 206 3.63 1.57 38.02
C ALA A 206 3.33 2.17 36.63
N SER A 207 3.66 1.45 35.56
CA SER A 207 3.32 1.90 34.22
C SER A 207 1.85 1.57 33.91
N VAL A 208 1.08 2.63 33.62
CA VAL A 208 -0.28 2.60 33.04
C VAL A 208 -1.40 1.97 33.89
N ARG A 209 -1.34 2.02 35.23
CA ARG A 209 -2.55 1.77 36.05
C ARG A 209 -2.88 2.77 37.17
N SER A 210 -2.31 3.98 37.17
CA SER A 210 -2.58 4.97 38.24
C SER A 210 -2.78 6.43 37.82
N ARG A 211 -3.25 6.75 36.60
CA ARG A 211 -3.92 8.06 36.39
C ARG A 211 -5.37 7.97 36.85
N ARG A 212 -5.55 7.91 38.17
CA ARG A 212 -6.79 8.32 38.84
C ARG A 212 -6.95 9.83 38.61
N ALA A 213 -8.18 10.26 38.33
CA ALA A 213 -8.56 11.63 38.04
C ALA A 213 -7.94 12.64 39.04
N VAL A 214 -7.41 13.75 38.51
CA VAL A 214 -7.01 14.93 39.29
C VAL A 214 -7.94 16.09 38.85
N PRO A 215 -8.43 16.95 39.76
CA PRO A 215 -9.61 17.77 39.52
C PRO A 215 -9.32 18.98 38.62
N TRP A 216 -10.17 19.11 37.61
CA TRP A 216 -10.61 20.28 36.86
C TRP A 216 -10.19 21.66 37.42
N ILE A 217 -9.29 22.35 36.71
CA ILE A 217 -9.33 23.82 36.59
C ILE A 217 -10.30 24.15 35.45
N LYS A 218 -11.27 25.01 35.78
CA LYS A 218 -12.46 25.35 34.98
C LYS A 218 -12.11 25.91 33.61
N VAL A 219 -12.59 25.25 32.56
CA VAL A 219 -12.87 25.84 31.24
C VAL A 219 -14.37 25.57 30.97
N PRO A 220 -15.17 26.52 30.44
CA PRO A 220 -16.62 26.49 30.56
C PRO A 220 -17.26 25.31 29.83
N LEU A 221 -18.12 24.60 30.56
CA LEU A 221 -19.03 23.54 30.09
C LEU A 221 -20.03 24.13 29.06
N ALA A 222 -19.66 24.16 27.78
CA ALA A 222 -20.63 24.28 26.69
C ALA A 222 -20.10 23.67 25.38
N ALA A 223 -18.79 23.74 25.12
CA ALA A 223 -18.23 23.33 23.83
C ALA A 223 -17.75 21.86 23.77
N ALA A 224 -17.40 21.22 24.89
CA ALA A 224 -16.79 19.89 24.90
C ALA A 224 -17.77 18.73 25.21
N ALA A 225 -18.94 19.02 25.78
CA ALA A 225 -19.95 18.00 26.10
C ALA A 225 -20.65 17.47 24.83
N CYS A 226 -20.66 18.23 23.73
CA CYS A 226 -21.20 17.75 22.45
C CYS A 226 -20.25 16.77 21.73
N ALA A 227 -18.93 16.86 21.92
CA ALA A 227 -17.96 16.03 21.20
C ALA A 227 -17.68 14.68 21.87
N ALA A 228 -17.72 14.61 23.21
CA ALA A 228 -17.45 13.37 23.95
C ALA A 228 -18.66 12.42 24.01
N VAL A 229 -19.90 12.97 23.98
CA VAL A 229 -21.11 12.16 23.79
C VAL A 229 -21.18 11.64 22.34
N ALA A 230 -20.65 12.37 21.35
CA ALA A 230 -20.53 11.87 19.98
C ALA A 230 -19.53 10.70 19.85
N PHE A 231 -18.35 10.75 20.48
CA PHE A 231 -17.34 9.67 20.33
C PHE A 231 -17.62 8.40 21.15
N ALA A 232 -18.22 8.52 22.34
CA ALA A 232 -18.60 7.36 23.15
C ALA A 232 -19.87 6.65 22.62
N LEU A 233 -20.70 7.35 21.82
CA LEU A 233 -21.77 6.72 21.05
C LEU A 233 -21.28 6.14 19.70
N HIS A 234 -20.17 6.62 19.12
CA HIS A 234 -19.63 6.09 17.86
C HIS A 234 -18.79 4.80 17.98
N ALA A 235 -18.22 4.48 19.15
CA ALA A 235 -17.42 3.26 19.32
C ALA A 235 -18.26 1.97 19.44
N TRP A 236 -19.55 2.10 19.68
CA TRP A 236 -20.58 1.04 19.59
C TRP A 236 -21.63 1.35 18.51
N TRP A 237 -21.40 2.39 17.70
CA TRP A 237 -22.21 2.61 16.51
C TRP A 237 -21.72 1.63 15.45
N PRO A 238 -22.59 0.81 14.84
CA PRO A 238 -22.17 0.07 13.65
C PRO A 238 -21.55 1.09 12.70
N VAL A 239 -20.33 0.84 12.19
CA VAL A 239 -19.84 1.58 11.01
C VAL A 239 -21.03 1.56 10.06
N PRO A 240 -21.64 2.69 9.70
CA PRO A 240 -22.88 2.68 8.93
C PRO A 240 -22.60 1.87 7.66
N SER A 241 -23.02 0.62 7.67
CA SER A 241 -22.67 -0.32 6.63
C SER A 241 -23.85 -0.27 5.69
N HIS A 242 -23.71 0.53 4.65
CA HIS A 242 -24.72 0.51 3.60
C HIS A 242 -24.50 -0.76 2.81
N VAL A 243 -25.56 -1.56 2.71
CA VAL A 243 -25.57 -2.75 1.87
C VAL A 243 -26.33 -2.38 0.62
N VAL A 244 -25.69 -2.48 -0.53
CA VAL A 244 -26.36 -2.37 -1.82
C VAL A 244 -27.16 -3.65 -2.00
N THR A 245 -28.48 -3.51 -2.19
CA THR A 245 -29.44 -4.62 -2.26
C THR A 245 -30.20 -4.68 -3.58
N THR A 246 -29.81 -3.88 -4.57
CA THR A 246 -30.32 -3.96 -5.95
C THR A 246 -29.21 -3.80 -6.99
N THR A 247 -29.40 -4.43 -8.16
CA THR A 247 -28.54 -4.27 -9.35
C THR A 247 -28.97 -3.09 -10.24
N ALA A 248 -30.17 -2.54 -10.00
CA ALA A 248 -30.64 -1.35 -10.69
C ALA A 248 -29.87 -0.10 -10.21
N ASP A 249 -29.55 0.82 -11.13
CA ASP A 249 -29.31 2.21 -10.71
C ASP A 249 -30.63 2.78 -10.17
N GLU A 250 -30.54 3.77 -9.28
CA GLU A 250 -31.67 4.42 -8.59
C GLU A 250 -33.01 4.31 -9.35
N LEU A 251 -34.03 3.75 -8.71
CA LEU A 251 -35.37 3.63 -9.30
C LEU A 251 -36.03 4.99 -9.50
N ASP A 252 -36.85 5.08 -10.56
CA ASP A 252 -37.76 6.18 -10.87
C ASP A 252 -38.54 6.63 -9.60
N PRO A 253 -38.66 7.95 -9.30
CA PRO A 253 -39.42 8.48 -8.16
C PRO A 253 -40.89 8.01 -8.04
N ARG A 254 -41.43 7.30 -9.03
CA ARG A 254 -42.81 6.83 -9.07
C ARG A 254 -42.96 5.39 -8.53
N GLY A 255 -42.91 5.28 -7.20
CA GLY A 255 -43.72 4.33 -6.41
C GLY A 255 -43.47 2.81 -6.52
N SER A 256 -42.96 2.22 -5.44
CA SER A 256 -43.66 1.18 -4.67
C SER A 256 -42.82 0.73 -3.45
N SER A 257 -43.47 0.15 -2.47
CA SER A 257 -42.95 -0.16 -1.13
C SER A 257 -42.30 -1.56 -1.09
N GLY A 258 -41.10 -1.70 -1.67
CA GLY A 258 -40.37 -2.97 -1.65
C GLY A 258 -38.96 -2.98 -2.27
N HIS A 259 -38.34 -1.82 -2.46
CA HIS A 259 -37.15 -1.69 -3.30
C HIS A 259 -35.83 -1.74 -2.53
N GLY A 260 -34.84 -2.44 -3.11
CA GLY A 260 -33.47 -2.48 -2.59
C GLY A 260 -32.71 -1.16 -2.77
N VAL A 261 -31.64 -0.98 -2.00
CA VAL A 261 -30.76 0.21 -1.98
C VAL A 261 -29.76 0.13 -3.13
N SER A 262 -29.79 1.11 -4.03
CA SER A 262 -28.84 1.22 -5.16
C SER A 262 -27.47 1.70 -4.69
N LEU A 263 -26.44 1.56 -5.54
CA LEU A 263 -25.10 2.04 -5.20
C LEU A 263 -25.05 3.55 -5.00
N ARG A 264 -25.77 4.31 -5.83
CA ARG A 264 -25.80 5.78 -5.76
C ARG A 264 -26.46 6.26 -4.46
N GLU A 265 -27.56 5.65 -4.07
CA GLU A 265 -28.20 5.92 -2.76
C GLU A 265 -27.28 5.54 -1.61
N ALA A 266 -26.65 4.36 -1.68
CA ALA A 266 -25.68 3.94 -0.67
C ALA A 266 -24.53 4.94 -0.51
N VAL A 267 -24.00 5.49 -1.61
CA VAL A 267 -22.94 6.52 -1.58
C VAL A 267 -23.46 7.86 -1.05
N ARG A 268 -24.64 8.30 -1.51
CA ARG A 268 -25.27 9.55 -1.10
C ARG A 268 -25.55 9.54 0.41
N ASP A 269 -26.18 8.48 0.89
CA ASP A 269 -26.71 8.37 2.26
C ASP A 269 -25.65 7.89 3.26
N ALA A 270 -24.53 7.33 2.79
CA ALA A 270 -23.40 6.95 3.62
C ALA A 270 -22.79 8.13 4.38
N ALA A 271 -22.56 7.94 5.68
CA ALA A 271 -21.75 8.83 6.50
C ALA A 271 -20.27 8.78 6.08
N ALA A 272 -19.51 9.85 6.34
CA ALA A 272 -18.07 9.84 6.09
C ALA A 272 -17.37 8.74 6.92
N GLY A 273 -16.50 7.96 6.27
CA GLY A 273 -15.82 6.79 6.84
C GLY A 273 -16.64 5.50 6.77
N ALA A 274 -17.84 5.53 6.20
CA ALA A 274 -18.68 4.34 6.03
C ALA A 274 -18.07 3.32 5.06
N ARG A 275 -18.52 2.07 5.21
CA ARG A 275 -18.24 0.97 4.29
C ARG A 275 -19.50 0.61 3.54
N ILE A 276 -19.41 0.59 2.21
CA ILE A 276 -20.45 0.10 1.32
C ILE A 276 -20.09 -1.32 0.91
N THR A 277 -21.02 -2.25 1.14
CA THR A 277 -20.90 -3.67 0.79
C THR A 277 -22.07 -4.09 -0.10
N PHE A 278 -22.02 -5.31 -0.63
CA PHE A 278 -22.98 -5.80 -1.62
C PHE A 278 -23.64 -7.08 -1.13
N GLN A 279 -24.97 -7.15 -1.19
CA GLN A 279 -25.72 -8.28 -0.66
C GLN A 279 -25.46 -9.56 -1.48
N PRO A 280 -24.90 -10.64 -0.88
CA PRO A 280 -24.53 -11.84 -1.64
C PRO A 280 -25.70 -12.52 -2.37
N SER A 281 -26.91 -12.49 -1.82
CA SER A 281 -28.10 -13.06 -2.46
C SER A 281 -28.50 -12.33 -3.73
N VAL A 282 -28.15 -11.05 -3.88
CA VAL A 282 -28.46 -10.23 -5.06
C VAL A 282 -27.35 -10.36 -6.10
N PHE A 283 -26.09 -10.29 -5.66
CA PHE A 283 -24.93 -10.27 -6.55
C PHE A 283 -24.32 -11.66 -6.80
N GLY A 284 -25.01 -12.74 -6.45
CA GLY A 284 -24.49 -14.12 -6.51
C GLY A 284 -24.41 -14.73 -7.92
N ARG A 285 -25.29 -14.34 -8.85
CA ARG A 285 -25.32 -14.87 -10.24
C ARG A 285 -24.92 -13.84 -11.29
N GLU A 286 -25.44 -12.61 -11.17
CA GLU A 286 -25.08 -11.47 -12.02
C GLU A 286 -24.62 -10.32 -11.12
N SER A 287 -23.31 -10.08 -11.09
CA SER A 287 -22.74 -9.04 -10.23
C SER A 287 -22.61 -7.70 -10.97
N LYS A 288 -23.55 -7.36 -11.87
CA LYS A 288 -23.49 -6.18 -12.74
C LYS A 288 -24.46 -5.10 -12.27
N ILE A 289 -23.95 -3.88 -12.10
CA ILE A 289 -24.75 -2.65 -11.89
C ILE A 289 -24.58 -1.79 -13.13
N THR A 290 -25.67 -1.52 -13.83
CA THR A 290 -25.67 -0.63 -15.00
C THR A 290 -26.03 0.78 -14.54
N LEU A 291 -25.10 1.72 -14.65
CA LEU A 291 -25.31 3.12 -14.28
C LEU A 291 -26.09 3.86 -15.35
N ASP A 292 -27.07 4.66 -14.92
CA ASP A 292 -27.85 5.54 -15.77
C ASP A 292 -27.02 6.78 -16.13
N ALA A 293 -26.68 6.90 -17.42
CA ALA A 293 -25.88 8.00 -17.91
C ALA A 293 -26.56 9.38 -17.75
N THR A 294 -27.90 9.42 -17.68
CA THR A 294 -28.65 10.67 -17.51
C THR A 294 -28.51 11.26 -16.10
N LYS A 295 -28.16 10.42 -15.11
CA LYS A 295 -27.98 10.81 -13.71
C LYS A 295 -26.57 11.29 -13.39
N GLY A 296 -25.66 11.25 -14.37
CA GLY A 296 -24.26 11.64 -14.18
C GLY A 296 -23.47 10.65 -13.30
N GLU A 297 -22.19 10.94 -13.14
CA GLU A 297 -21.25 10.14 -12.35
C GLU A 297 -21.64 10.08 -10.87
N ILE A 298 -21.15 9.05 -10.17
CA ILE A 298 -21.28 8.96 -8.72
C ILE A 298 -20.13 9.76 -8.09
N VAL A 299 -20.48 10.90 -7.48
CA VAL A 299 -19.52 11.77 -6.78
C VAL A 299 -19.29 11.26 -5.36
N ILE A 300 -18.03 11.10 -4.98
CA ILE A 300 -17.58 10.71 -3.64
C ILE A 300 -16.69 11.82 -3.10
N ASP A 301 -17.26 12.70 -2.27
CA ASP A 301 -16.63 13.88 -1.68
C ASP A 301 -16.22 13.68 -0.20
N LYS A 302 -16.36 12.45 0.29
CA LYS A 302 -16.14 12.05 1.68
C LYS A 302 -15.32 10.77 1.75
N ASN A 303 -14.73 10.52 2.91
CA ASN A 303 -14.02 9.27 3.16
C ASN A 303 -15.00 8.10 3.00
N LEU A 304 -14.63 7.09 2.22
CA LEU A 304 -15.57 6.01 1.92
C LEU A 304 -14.82 4.75 1.48
N GLU A 305 -15.33 3.59 1.87
CA GLU A 305 -14.83 2.30 1.40
C GLU A 305 -15.91 1.58 0.58
N LEU A 306 -15.62 1.29 -0.69
CA LEU A 306 -16.44 0.40 -1.52
C LEU A 306 -15.80 -0.99 -1.51
N ASP A 307 -16.41 -1.95 -0.81
CA ASP A 307 -15.84 -3.27 -0.58
C ASP A 307 -16.72 -4.40 -1.14
N ALA A 308 -16.35 -4.88 -2.32
CA ALA A 308 -16.95 -6.06 -2.94
C ALA A 308 -16.17 -7.35 -2.66
N SER A 309 -15.26 -7.35 -1.67
CA SER A 309 -14.36 -8.48 -1.46
C SER A 309 -15.02 -9.74 -0.89
N ALA A 310 -16.19 -9.59 -0.28
CA ALA A 310 -17.04 -10.71 0.16
C ALA A 310 -17.64 -11.49 -1.02
N LEU A 311 -17.66 -10.93 -2.23
CA LEU A 311 -18.16 -11.59 -3.44
C LEU A 311 -17.02 -12.28 -4.20
N PRO A 312 -17.11 -13.58 -4.49
CA PRO A 312 -16.05 -14.34 -5.17
C PRO A 312 -15.65 -13.82 -6.55
N GLN A 313 -16.55 -13.12 -7.25
CA GLN A 313 -16.32 -12.47 -8.54
C GLN A 313 -16.24 -10.93 -8.45
N GLY A 314 -16.40 -10.35 -7.26
CA GLY A 314 -16.55 -8.90 -7.09
C GLY A 314 -17.86 -8.37 -7.69
N ILE A 315 -17.86 -7.09 -8.06
CA ILE A 315 -18.95 -6.47 -8.84
C ILE A 315 -18.44 -5.83 -10.12
N THR A 316 -19.35 -5.57 -11.07
CA THR A 316 -19.10 -4.87 -12.32
C THR A 316 -19.96 -3.61 -12.38
N LEU A 317 -19.32 -2.44 -12.41
CA LEU A 317 -19.94 -1.16 -12.72
C LEU A 317 -19.87 -0.92 -14.22
N HIS A 318 -21.03 -0.96 -14.86
CA HIS A 318 -21.18 -0.86 -16.30
C HIS A 318 -21.79 0.49 -16.69
N SER A 319 -21.25 1.13 -17.72
CA SER A 319 -21.86 2.30 -18.35
C SER A 319 -22.31 1.99 -19.79
N PRO A 320 -23.56 2.26 -20.17
CA PRO A 320 -24.07 2.00 -21.52
C PRO A 320 -23.54 3.02 -22.55
N ALA A 321 -23.22 4.24 -22.12
CA ALA A 321 -22.60 5.25 -22.98
C ALA A 321 -21.07 5.20 -22.91
N GLY A 322 -20.40 5.24 -24.07
CA GLY A 322 -18.96 5.44 -24.15
C GLY A 322 -18.57 6.84 -23.71
N GLY A 323 -17.50 6.97 -22.94
CA GLY A 323 -17.09 8.26 -22.36
C GLY A 323 -17.72 8.59 -21.01
N PHE A 324 -18.67 7.78 -20.52
CA PHE A 324 -19.30 8.02 -19.24
C PHE A 324 -18.40 7.62 -18.06
N ARG A 325 -17.98 8.64 -17.33
CA ARG A 325 -17.26 8.50 -16.07
C ARG A 325 -18.20 7.98 -14.98
N LYS A 326 -17.72 6.98 -14.25
CA LYS A 326 -18.54 6.21 -13.30
C LYS A 326 -18.40 6.80 -11.91
N LEU A 327 -17.17 7.09 -11.49
CA LEU A 327 -16.87 7.69 -10.19
C LEU A 327 -16.07 8.99 -10.35
N SER A 328 -16.35 9.94 -9.47
CA SER A 328 -15.56 11.16 -9.30
C SER A 328 -15.20 11.33 -7.83
N ILE A 329 -13.90 11.37 -7.55
CA ILE A 329 -13.37 11.44 -6.18
C ILE A 329 -12.95 12.87 -5.89
N GLY A 330 -13.63 13.50 -4.92
CA GLY A 330 -13.37 14.88 -4.53
C GLY A 330 -12.01 15.08 -3.84
N PRO A 331 -11.49 16.32 -3.80
CA PRO A 331 -10.11 16.61 -3.38
C PRO A 331 -9.80 16.29 -1.91
N ALA A 332 -10.81 16.33 -1.03
CA ALA A 332 -10.66 16.00 0.38
C ALA A 332 -10.98 14.52 0.71
N ALA A 333 -11.44 13.74 -0.27
CA ALA A 333 -11.91 12.40 -0.04
C ALA A 333 -10.75 11.39 0.01
N VAL A 334 -10.78 10.50 1.02
CA VAL A 334 -9.93 9.29 1.08
C VAL A 334 -10.80 8.08 0.79
N VAL A 335 -10.64 7.52 -0.41
CA VAL A 335 -11.52 6.46 -0.93
C VAL A 335 -10.73 5.19 -1.20
N SER A 336 -11.27 4.05 -0.77
CA SER A 336 -10.75 2.74 -1.16
C SER A 336 -11.80 1.92 -1.89
N VAL A 337 -11.42 1.36 -3.03
CA VAL A 337 -12.28 0.50 -3.84
C VAL A 337 -11.63 -0.88 -3.95
N LYS A 338 -12.40 -1.93 -3.64
CA LYS A 338 -11.92 -3.31 -3.63
C LYS A 338 -12.78 -4.21 -4.50
N ARG A 339 -12.15 -4.97 -5.40
CA ARG A 339 -12.80 -6.01 -6.21
C ARG A 339 -13.96 -5.49 -7.07
N VAL A 340 -13.75 -4.34 -7.70
CA VAL A 340 -14.71 -3.74 -8.63
C VAL A 340 -14.14 -3.74 -10.04
N THR A 341 -14.94 -4.19 -11.00
CA THR A 341 -14.68 -4.10 -12.43
C THR A 341 -15.43 -2.91 -13.01
N PHE A 342 -14.72 -1.98 -13.65
CA PHE A 342 -15.27 -0.84 -14.37
C PHE A 342 -15.25 -1.15 -15.86
N THR A 343 -16.42 -1.07 -16.51
CA THR A 343 -16.55 -1.38 -17.94
C THR A 343 -17.55 -0.47 -18.65
N ALA A 344 -17.39 -0.29 -19.95
CA ALA A 344 -18.32 0.44 -20.80
C ALA A 344 -18.78 -0.43 -21.97
N GLU A 345 -20.00 -0.17 -22.47
CA GLU A 345 -20.59 -0.88 -23.61
C GLU A 345 -19.94 -0.48 -24.94
N ALA A 346 -19.54 0.78 -25.07
CA ALA A 346 -18.82 1.32 -26.22
C ALA A 346 -17.65 2.20 -25.76
N LEU A 347 -16.63 2.32 -26.61
CA LEU A 347 -15.56 3.29 -26.43
C LEU A 347 -16.09 4.70 -26.80
N ALA A 348 -15.55 5.73 -26.17
CA ALA A 348 -15.95 7.12 -26.46
C ALA A 348 -15.66 7.45 -27.94
N SER A 349 -16.65 7.94 -28.67
CA SER A 349 -16.48 8.36 -30.06
C SER A 349 -16.19 9.87 -30.14
N GLY A 350 -14.95 10.22 -30.46
CA GLY A 350 -14.52 11.60 -30.75
C GLY A 350 -14.07 12.41 -29.53
N PRO A 351 -13.48 13.60 -29.76
CA PRO A 351 -13.02 14.50 -28.70
C PRO A 351 -14.21 15.15 -27.97
N GLY A 352 -14.73 14.48 -26.94
CA GLY A 352 -15.87 14.87 -26.11
C GLY A 352 -15.62 14.73 -24.59
N LYS A 353 -16.39 15.46 -23.77
CA LYS A 353 -16.03 15.90 -22.40
C LYS A 353 -15.88 14.77 -21.35
N GLY A 354 -14.69 14.63 -20.78
CA GLY A 354 -14.46 13.90 -19.53
C GLY A 354 -13.04 13.35 -19.41
N GLN A 355 -12.38 13.53 -18.26
CA GLN A 355 -11.06 12.96 -17.96
C GLN A 355 -11.25 11.64 -17.18
N GLY A 356 -10.61 10.53 -17.54
CA GLY A 356 -10.83 9.28 -16.82
C GLY A 356 -12.16 8.61 -17.21
N GLY A 357 -12.15 7.75 -18.22
CA GLY A 357 -13.35 7.06 -18.72
C GLY A 357 -14.04 6.12 -17.74
N ALA A 358 -13.44 5.87 -16.57
CA ALA A 358 -14.06 5.23 -15.42
C ALA A 358 -14.02 6.12 -14.17
N ILE A 359 -12.85 6.68 -13.84
CA ILE A 359 -12.64 7.42 -12.60
C ILE A 359 -11.85 8.71 -12.85
N GLU A 360 -12.35 9.82 -12.31
CA GLU A 360 -11.56 11.02 -12.04
C GLU A 360 -11.22 11.09 -10.55
N ASN A 361 -9.95 11.34 -10.24
CA ASN A 361 -9.47 11.40 -8.87
C ASN A 361 -8.76 12.72 -8.56
N GLU A 362 -9.38 13.54 -7.72
CA GLU A 362 -8.74 14.73 -7.12
C GLU A 362 -8.25 14.48 -5.69
N GLY A 363 -8.73 13.41 -5.03
CA GLY A 363 -8.42 13.06 -3.64
C GLY A 363 -7.35 11.96 -3.50
N THR A 364 -7.46 11.15 -2.44
CA THR A 364 -6.60 9.97 -2.23
C THR A 364 -7.37 8.69 -2.54
N LEU A 365 -6.97 7.99 -3.60
CA LEU A 365 -7.62 6.78 -4.08
C LEU A 365 -6.74 5.55 -3.89
N THR A 366 -7.28 4.52 -3.25
CA THR A 366 -6.67 3.18 -3.17
C THR A 366 -7.52 2.16 -3.93
N LEU A 367 -6.93 1.48 -4.90
CA LEU A 367 -7.56 0.42 -5.69
C LEU A 367 -6.91 -0.92 -5.36
N LEU A 368 -7.73 -1.91 -5.03
CA LEU A 368 -7.29 -3.27 -4.70
C LEU A 368 -8.08 -4.31 -5.49
N ASP A 369 -7.38 -5.13 -6.27
CA ASP A 369 -8.00 -6.19 -7.08
C ASP A 369 -9.10 -5.64 -8.02
N CYS A 370 -8.93 -4.42 -8.53
CA CYS A 370 -9.86 -3.76 -9.44
C CYS A 370 -9.52 -4.02 -10.91
N ARG A 371 -10.53 -4.00 -11.77
CA ARG A 371 -10.36 -4.16 -13.22
C ARG A 371 -10.96 -2.99 -13.97
N PHE A 372 -10.29 -2.52 -15.01
CA PHE A 372 -10.73 -1.44 -15.88
C PHE A 372 -10.67 -1.97 -17.31
N ILE A 373 -11.83 -2.33 -17.84
CA ILE A 373 -11.95 -3.07 -19.09
C ILE A 373 -12.73 -2.21 -20.08
N LYS A 374 -12.16 -1.92 -21.25
CA LYS A 374 -12.85 -1.21 -22.35
C LYS A 374 -13.46 0.14 -21.95
N ASN A 375 -12.82 0.89 -21.05
CA ASN A 375 -13.25 2.25 -20.75
C ASN A 375 -12.68 3.21 -21.79
N GLY A 376 -13.49 4.17 -22.22
CA GLY A 376 -13.10 5.21 -23.15
C GLY A 376 -13.23 6.58 -22.50
N GLY A 377 -12.25 7.46 -22.66
CA GLY A 377 -12.32 8.85 -22.20
C GLY A 377 -11.96 9.82 -23.33
N GLY A 378 -12.82 10.81 -23.63
CA GLY A 378 -12.51 11.79 -24.66
C GLY A 378 -11.46 12.84 -24.24
N GLY A 379 -11.19 12.97 -22.94
CA GLY A 379 -10.10 13.77 -22.35
C GLY A 379 -8.81 12.97 -22.17
N ASN A 380 -8.21 13.00 -20.98
CA ASN A 380 -7.01 12.23 -20.64
C ASN A 380 -7.36 11.03 -19.77
N GLY A 381 -6.62 9.93 -19.84
CA GLY A 381 -6.87 8.74 -19.04
C GLY A 381 -8.08 7.94 -19.54
N GLY A 382 -7.86 6.90 -20.34
CA GLY A 382 -8.99 6.11 -20.87
C GLY A 382 -9.77 5.37 -19.78
N ALA A 383 -9.09 4.94 -18.72
CA ALA A 383 -9.73 4.43 -17.50
C ALA A 383 -9.71 5.47 -16.36
N ILE A 384 -8.52 5.96 -16.00
CA ILE A 384 -8.35 6.81 -14.83
C ILE A 384 -7.61 8.08 -15.20
N PHE A 385 -8.12 9.20 -14.69
CA PHE A 385 -7.38 10.44 -14.61
C PHE A 385 -7.20 10.86 -13.15
N SER A 386 -5.96 11.09 -12.72
CA SER A 386 -5.65 11.39 -11.31
C SER A 386 -4.82 12.66 -11.18
N HIS A 387 -5.30 13.61 -10.39
CA HIS A 387 -4.54 14.75 -9.85
C HIS A 387 -4.07 14.52 -8.42
N GLY A 388 -4.77 13.65 -7.69
CA GLY A 388 -4.46 13.33 -6.30
C GLY A 388 -3.63 12.04 -6.15
N GLY A 389 -3.47 11.60 -4.90
CA GLY A 389 -2.72 10.40 -4.55
C GLY A 389 -3.42 9.15 -5.08
N LEU A 390 -2.66 8.24 -5.71
CA LEU A 390 -3.19 7.01 -6.29
C LEU A 390 -2.30 5.82 -5.92
N THR A 391 -2.89 4.83 -5.26
CA THR A 391 -2.26 3.53 -4.99
C THR A 391 -3.09 2.42 -5.62
N MET A 392 -2.43 1.55 -6.39
CA MET A 392 -3.07 0.41 -7.06
C MET A 392 -2.31 -0.86 -6.74
N GLU A 393 -3.03 -1.91 -6.34
CA GLU A 393 -2.45 -3.22 -6.07
C GLU A 393 -3.29 -4.30 -6.77
N ARG A 394 -2.64 -5.17 -7.54
CA ARG A 394 -3.28 -6.25 -8.31
C ARG A 394 -4.42 -5.78 -9.23
N CYS A 395 -4.26 -4.59 -9.83
CA CYS A 395 -5.26 -4.02 -10.73
C CYS A 395 -4.98 -4.36 -12.20
N VAL A 396 -6.02 -4.54 -13.00
CA VAL A 396 -5.93 -4.83 -14.43
C VAL A 396 -6.53 -3.69 -15.25
N PHE A 397 -5.80 -3.21 -16.24
CA PHE A 397 -6.22 -2.20 -17.21
C PHE A 397 -6.11 -2.79 -18.61
N GLU A 398 -7.24 -3.11 -19.22
CA GLU A 398 -7.29 -3.82 -20.50
C GLU A 398 -8.23 -3.15 -21.51
N GLY A 399 -7.72 -2.87 -22.71
CA GLY A 399 -8.54 -2.36 -23.80
C GLY A 399 -9.10 -0.95 -23.57
N ASN A 400 -8.49 -0.14 -22.69
CA ASN A 400 -8.96 1.22 -22.44
C ASN A 400 -8.39 2.18 -23.48
N GLU A 401 -9.18 3.17 -23.88
CA GLU A 401 -8.79 4.10 -24.95
C GLU A 401 -9.06 5.55 -24.58
N THR A 402 -8.26 6.46 -25.13
CA THR A 402 -8.47 7.89 -24.93
C THR A 402 -8.11 8.71 -26.15
N HIS A 403 -8.85 9.80 -26.38
CA HIS A 403 -8.53 10.78 -27.42
C HIS A 403 -7.40 11.75 -27.01
N GLY A 404 -7.16 11.92 -25.71
CA GLY A 404 -6.03 12.68 -25.17
C GLY A 404 -4.83 11.79 -24.86
N ILE A 405 -4.23 11.96 -23.68
CA ILE A 405 -3.02 11.22 -23.27
C ILE A 405 -3.32 10.17 -22.20
N GLY A 406 -2.54 9.08 -22.17
CA GLY A 406 -2.63 8.04 -21.14
C GLY A 406 -3.77 7.06 -21.42
N GLY A 407 -3.54 6.06 -22.29
CA GLY A 407 -4.60 5.17 -22.76
C GLY A 407 -5.32 4.41 -21.64
N ALA A 408 -4.61 3.95 -20.62
CA ALA A 408 -5.25 3.49 -19.38
C ALA A 408 -5.31 4.61 -18.33
N LEU A 409 -4.17 5.20 -18.04
CA LEU A 409 -3.99 6.07 -16.88
C LEU A 409 -3.23 7.33 -17.29
N CYS A 410 -3.76 8.48 -16.92
CA CYS A 410 -3.03 9.73 -16.95
C CYS A 410 -2.96 10.33 -15.54
N VAL A 411 -1.73 10.62 -15.12
CA VAL A 411 -1.44 11.15 -13.79
C VAL A 411 -0.88 12.55 -13.93
N LYS A 412 -1.49 13.51 -13.25
CA LYS A 412 -0.90 14.80 -12.94
C LYS A 412 -0.34 14.73 -11.52
N VAL A 413 0.94 14.43 -11.41
CA VAL A 413 1.57 14.14 -10.12
C VAL A 413 1.72 15.45 -9.33
N SER A 414 1.05 15.52 -8.18
CA SER A 414 1.30 16.49 -7.10
C SER A 414 2.35 15.93 -6.12
N ALA A 415 2.57 16.56 -4.96
CA ALA A 415 3.54 16.08 -3.95
C ALA A 415 3.33 14.63 -3.44
N VAL A 416 2.18 13.98 -3.75
CA VAL A 416 1.88 12.60 -3.33
C VAL A 416 2.26 11.61 -4.44
N PRO A 417 3.09 10.59 -4.16
CA PRO A 417 3.53 9.66 -5.19
C PRO A 417 2.38 8.75 -5.66
N VAL A 418 2.40 8.42 -6.95
CA VAL A 418 1.53 7.36 -7.50
C VAL A 418 2.28 6.04 -7.48
N ARG A 419 1.65 5.00 -6.94
CA ARG A 419 2.26 3.67 -6.80
C ARG A 419 1.37 2.58 -7.38
N ALA A 420 1.93 1.75 -8.25
CA ALA A 420 1.29 0.57 -8.81
C ALA A 420 2.10 -0.68 -8.46
N VAL A 421 1.44 -1.72 -7.96
CA VAL A 421 2.08 -2.98 -7.56
C VAL A 421 1.31 -4.16 -8.14
N HIS A 422 1.99 -5.06 -8.85
CA HIS A 422 1.35 -6.22 -9.50
C HIS A 422 0.22 -5.84 -10.46
N CYS A 423 0.32 -4.69 -11.12
CA CYS A 423 -0.69 -4.23 -12.08
C CYS A 423 -0.39 -4.68 -13.52
N LEU A 424 -1.44 -5.00 -14.26
CA LEU A 424 -1.36 -5.34 -15.69
C LEU A 424 -1.96 -4.21 -16.53
N PHE A 425 -1.22 -3.72 -17.51
CA PHE A 425 -1.65 -2.75 -18.51
C PHE A 425 -1.50 -3.38 -19.90
N ARG A 426 -2.62 -3.72 -20.52
CA ARG A 426 -2.62 -4.44 -21.80
C ARG A 426 -3.58 -3.87 -22.83
N VAL A 427 -3.14 -3.78 -24.09
CA VAL A 427 -3.97 -3.35 -25.23
C VAL A 427 -4.65 -1.98 -24.98
N ASN A 428 -4.00 -1.07 -24.25
CA ASN A 428 -4.55 0.27 -24.04
C ASN A 428 -4.06 1.22 -25.14
N VAL A 429 -4.90 2.18 -25.54
CA VAL A 429 -4.62 3.06 -26.68
C VAL A 429 -4.73 4.54 -26.31
N SER A 430 -3.69 5.30 -26.63
CA SER A 430 -3.68 6.76 -26.57
C SER A 430 -3.71 7.32 -27.99
N HIS A 431 -4.73 8.10 -28.34
CA HIS A 431 -4.82 8.81 -29.62
C HIS A 431 -4.21 10.22 -29.61
N GLY A 432 -3.88 10.76 -28.44
CA GLY A 432 -3.05 11.94 -28.27
C GLY A 432 -1.57 11.61 -28.06
N ASN A 433 -0.74 12.65 -28.01
CA ASN A 433 0.72 12.55 -27.86
C ASN A 433 1.07 12.14 -26.43
N GLY A 434 0.91 10.86 -26.09
CA GLY A 434 0.98 10.36 -24.72
C GLY A 434 1.28 8.87 -24.61
N GLY A 435 1.50 8.40 -23.39
CA GLY A 435 1.72 6.98 -23.10
C GLY A 435 0.50 6.11 -23.42
N GLY A 436 0.64 5.03 -24.18
CA GLY A 436 -0.48 4.12 -24.49
C GLY A 436 -1.02 3.40 -23.24
N GLY A 437 -0.16 3.02 -22.31
CA GLY A 437 -0.54 2.55 -20.98
C GLY A 437 -0.69 3.72 -19.99
N ILE A 438 0.44 4.31 -19.60
CA ILE A 438 0.50 5.38 -18.60
C ILE A 438 1.13 6.65 -19.18
N HIS A 439 0.49 7.79 -18.92
CA HIS A 439 1.09 9.11 -19.10
C HIS A 439 1.28 9.84 -17.77
N VAL A 440 2.50 10.31 -17.51
CA VAL A 440 2.86 11.08 -16.33
C VAL A 440 3.13 12.52 -16.76
N ALA A 441 2.29 13.44 -16.31
CA ALA A 441 2.38 14.87 -16.57
C ALA A 441 2.50 15.62 -15.23
N SER A 442 3.67 15.62 -14.58
CA SER A 442 3.85 16.41 -13.36
C SER A 442 4.21 17.86 -13.66
N PRO A 443 3.54 18.87 -13.08
CA PRO A 443 4.05 20.24 -13.10
C PRO A 443 5.23 20.44 -12.13
N GLU A 444 5.46 19.50 -11.20
CA GLU A 444 6.48 19.60 -10.17
C GLU A 444 7.68 18.66 -10.43
N PRO A 445 8.92 19.12 -10.20
CA PRO A 445 10.12 18.31 -10.47
C PRO A 445 10.22 17.05 -9.60
N ASP A 446 9.59 17.04 -8.41
CA ASP A 446 9.66 15.93 -7.45
C ASP A 446 8.54 14.89 -7.60
N GLY A 447 7.64 15.07 -8.57
CA GLY A 447 6.56 14.12 -8.82
C GLY A 447 7.10 12.74 -9.14
N LYS A 448 6.74 11.74 -8.33
CA LYS A 448 7.27 10.37 -8.44
C LYS A 448 6.18 9.34 -8.73
N VAL A 449 6.42 8.53 -9.77
CA VAL A 449 5.63 7.34 -10.07
C VAL A 449 6.46 6.10 -9.80
N ILE A 450 5.92 5.15 -9.04
CA ILE A 450 6.59 3.92 -8.63
C ILE A 450 5.82 2.73 -9.20
N LEU A 451 6.49 1.93 -10.03
CA LEU A 451 5.94 0.69 -10.59
C LEU A 451 6.75 -0.50 -10.06
N GLU A 452 6.06 -1.44 -9.43
CA GLU A 452 6.65 -2.65 -8.86
C GLU A 452 5.90 -3.87 -9.41
N HIS A 453 6.61 -4.80 -10.06
CA HIS A 453 6.00 -6.01 -10.63
C HIS A 453 4.84 -5.76 -11.61
N CYS A 454 4.88 -4.63 -12.32
CA CYS A 454 3.87 -4.30 -13.31
C CYS A 454 4.22 -4.84 -14.69
N THR A 455 3.20 -5.23 -15.46
CA THR A 455 3.34 -5.69 -16.83
C THR A 455 2.64 -4.72 -17.79
N PHE A 456 3.36 -4.29 -18.82
CA PHE A 456 2.89 -3.44 -19.91
C PHE A 456 3.10 -4.16 -21.24
N THR A 457 2.02 -4.58 -21.87
CA THR A 457 2.09 -5.31 -23.15
C THR A 457 1.06 -4.80 -24.14
N ASP A 458 1.43 -4.76 -25.42
CA ASP A 458 0.53 -4.42 -26.53
C ASP A 458 -0.15 -3.04 -26.40
N ASN A 459 0.38 -2.12 -25.59
CA ASN A 459 -0.17 -0.76 -25.48
C ASN A 459 0.31 0.09 -26.66
N ARG A 460 -0.53 1.03 -27.13
CA ARG A 460 -0.27 1.79 -28.34
C ARG A 460 -0.46 3.30 -28.15
N ALA A 461 0.50 4.09 -28.64
CA ALA A 461 0.36 5.53 -28.79
C ALA A 461 0.32 5.91 -30.29
N THR A 462 -0.74 6.59 -30.72
CA THR A 462 -1.06 6.77 -32.15
C THR A 462 -0.94 8.20 -32.70
N ALA A 463 -0.70 9.21 -31.88
CA ALA A 463 -0.59 10.61 -32.36
C ALA A 463 0.76 10.92 -33.01
N SER A 464 0.74 11.39 -34.26
CA SER A 464 1.92 11.91 -34.94
C SER A 464 2.34 13.30 -34.40
N VAL A 465 3.64 13.58 -34.43
CA VAL A 465 4.21 14.87 -34.03
C VAL A 465 3.56 15.98 -34.86
N SER A 466 2.83 16.90 -34.22
CA SER A 466 2.31 18.09 -34.90
C SER A 466 3.47 18.89 -35.52
N ARG A 467 3.27 19.41 -36.73
CA ARG A 467 4.26 20.06 -37.62
C ARG A 467 4.97 21.32 -37.08
N GLU A 468 4.81 21.72 -35.82
CA GLU A 468 5.56 22.83 -35.21
C GLU A 468 6.16 22.43 -33.85
N PRO A 469 7.50 22.35 -33.73
CA PRO A 469 8.15 22.10 -32.45
C PRO A 469 8.22 23.40 -31.64
N ARG A 470 7.43 23.53 -30.57
CA ARG A 470 7.53 24.69 -29.66
C ARG A 470 8.58 24.55 -28.55
N ARG A 471 9.16 23.37 -28.29
CA ARG A 471 10.34 23.18 -27.42
C ARG A 471 10.99 21.80 -27.61
N VAL A 472 12.29 21.69 -27.31
CA VAL A 472 13.10 20.45 -27.43
C VAL A 472 12.60 19.31 -26.53
N THR A 473 11.82 19.61 -25.49
CA THR A 473 11.22 18.65 -24.54
C THR A 473 9.94 17.96 -25.04
N ASP A 474 9.38 18.36 -26.19
CA ASP A 474 8.09 17.83 -26.69
C ASP A 474 8.22 16.55 -27.55
N ARG A 475 9.43 16.00 -27.69
CA ARG A 475 9.72 14.92 -28.64
C ARG A 475 9.43 13.53 -28.06
N GLY A 476 8.13 13.22 -27.95
CA GLY A 476 7.63 11.92 -28.39
C GLY A 476 6.78 11.08 -27.44
N ALA A 477 5.93 10.23 -28.04
CA ALA A 477 5.05 9.30 -27.35
C ALA A 477 5.79 7.99 -26.98
N GLY A 478 5.58 7.51 -25.75
CA GLY A 478 5.96 6.16 -25.34
C GLY A 478 4.81 5.20 -25.61
N GLY A 479 5.00 4.10 -26.33
CA GLY A 479 3.87 3.19 -26.60
C GLY A 479 3.31 2.55 -25.32
N GLY A 480 4.18 2.21 -24.37
CA GLY A 480 3.79 1.77 -23.03
C GLY A 480 3.64 2.92 -22.04
N ILE A 481 4.74 3.63 -21.77
CA ILE A 481 4.81 4.64 -20.71
C ILE A 481 5.44 5.93 -21.22
N ARG A 482 4.84 7.07 -20.90
CA ARG A 482 5.44 8.39 -21.12
C ARG A 482 5.57 9.15 -19.80
N VAL A 483 6.76 9.65 -19.54
CA VAL A 483 7.10 10.54 -18.42
C VAL A 483 7.48 11.90 -18.99
N GLN A 484 6.49 12.79 -19.07
CA GLN A 484 6.71 14.16 -19.56
C GLN A 484 7.44 15.01 -18.53
N ALA A 485 7.18 14.79 -17.25
CA ALA A 485 7.81 15.46 -16.12
C ALA A 485 7.67 14.63 -14.84
N GLY A 486 8.58 14.84 -13.89
CA GLY A 486 8.78 14.00 -12.72
C GLY A 486 9.76 12.84 -12.98
N SER A 487 9.77 11.87 -12.06
CA SER A 487 10.59 10.66 -12.16
C SER A 487 9.74 9.38 -12.12
N LEU A 488 10.15 8.39 -12.90
CA LEU A 488 9.59 7.05 -12.87
C LEU A 488 10.61 6.10 -12.25
N GLU A 489 10.22 5.40 -11.19
CA GLU A 489 10.98 4.28 -10.63
C GLU A 489 10.29 2.97 -11.05
N ILE A 490 11.04 2.10 -11.72
CA ILE A 490 10.56 0.76 -12.08
C ILE A 490 11.39 -0.32 -11.38
N THR A 491 10.68 -1.31 -10.83
CA THR A 491 11.27 -2.48 -10.19
C THR A 491 10.57 -3.75 -10.63
N ARG A 492 11.33 -4.63 -11.29
CA ARG A 492 10.89 -5.94 -11.78
C ARG A 492 9.63 -5.88 -12.66
N CYS A 493 9.57 -4.88 -13.53
CA CYS A 493 8.51 -4.71 -14.51
C CYS A 493 8.82 -5.44 -15.82
N ILE A 494 7.76 -5.84 -16.52
CA ILE A 494 7.81 -6.34 -17.90
C ILE A 494 7.18 -5.28 -18.79
N ILE A 495 7.93 -4.69 -19.71
CA ILE A 495 7.49 -3.63 -20.61
C ILE A 495 7.92 -4.01 -22.03
N ALA A 496 7.06 -4.74 -22.73
CA ALA A 496 7.38 -5.39 -24.00
C ALA A 496 6.19 -5.31 -24.98
N GLY A 497 6.45 -5.45 -26.28
CA GLY A 497 5.39 -5.46 -27.31
C GLY A 497 4.54 -4.19 -27.41
N ASN A 498 4.93 -3.09 -26.77
CA ASN A 498 4.23 -1.82 -26.90
C ASN A 498 4.60 -1.12 -28.22
N GLN A 499 3.79 -0.17 -28.68
CA GLN A 499 3.96 0.45 -30.00
C GLN A 499 3.79 1.97 -29.93
N SER A 500 4.70 2.70 -30.56
CA SER A 500 4.60 4.14 -30.76
C SER A 500 4.76 4.47 -32.24
N VAL A 501 4.11 5.56 -32.68
CA VAL A 501 4.33 6.11 -34.03
C VAL A 501 5.71 6.75 -34.19
N ILE A 502 6.45 6.93 -33.09
CA ILE A 502 7.83 7.42 -33.10
C ILE A 502 8.75 6.21 -32.94
N PRO A 503 9.62 5.94 -33.93
CA PRO A 503 10.58 4.83 -33.85
C PRO A 503 11.53 4.97 -32.65
N GLY A 504 11.79 3.86 -31.96
CA GLY A 504 12.73 3.76 -30.85
C GLY A 504 12.17 4.21 -29.48
N THR A 505 10.89 4.63 -29.41
CA THR A 505 10.22 5.01 -28.16
C THR A 505 9.01 4.10 -27.85
N GLU A 506 9.00 2.89 -28.38
CA GLU A 506 7.86 1.99 -28.34
C GLU A 506 7.45 1.60 -26.92
N ASN A 507 8.40 1.48 -25.99
CA ASN A 507 8.13 1.02 -24.63
C ASN A 507 8.05 2.16 -23.61
N ILE A 508 9.10 2.98 -23.50
CA ILE A 508 9.17 4.06 -22.51
C ILE A 508 9.76 5.32 -23.14
N CYS A 509 9.21 6.48 -22.82
CA CYS A 509 9.77 7.80 -23.17
C CYS A 509 9.81 8.71 -21.93
N GLY A 510 10.98 9.23 -21.56
CA GLY A 510 11.15 10.16 -20.42
C GLY A 510 12.24 9.75 -19.43
N VAL A 511 12.32 10.43 -18.27
CA VAL A 511 13.33 10.16 -17.23
C VAL A 511 12.91 8.96 -16.38
N VAL A 512 13.74 7.92 -16.37
CA VAL A 512 13.47 6.64 -15.68
C VAL A 512 14.66 6.23 -14.82
N SER A 513 14.40 5.92 -13.56
CA SER A 513 15.30 5.20 -12.66
C SER A 513 14.88 3.73 -12.61
N GLN A 514 15.84 2.82 -12.73
CA GLN A 514 15.57 1.38 -12.76
C GLN A 514 16.31 0.69 -11.62
N THR A 515 15.61 -0.19 -10.89
CA THR A 515 16.21 -1.06 -9.87
C THR A 515 15.73 -2.49 -10.03
N GLY A 516 16.59 -3.47 -9.73
CA GLY A 516 16.30 -4.89 -9.99
C GLY A 516 16.25 -5.25 -11.48
N THR A 517 15.89 -6.49 -11.79
CA THR A 517 15.85 -6.99 -13.17
C THR A 517 14.53 -6.59 -13.84
N ASN A 518 14.56 -5.58 -14.70
CA ASN A 518 13.43 -5.17 -15.53
C ASN A 518 13.59 -5.75 -16.94
N PHE A 519 12.49 -6.14 -17.58
CA PHE A 519 12.47 -6.55 -18.98
C PHE A 519 11.87 -5.42 -19.83
N ILE A 520 12.67 -4.79 -20.68
CA ILE A 520 12.27 -3.67 -21.54
C ILE A 520 12.71 -3.97 -22.97
N GLY A 521 11.76 -4.11 -23.90
CA GLY A 521 12.02 -4.48 -25.30
C GLY A 521 11.71 -5.94 -25.64
N GLY A 522 11.77 -6.29 -26.93
CA GLY A 522 11.50 -7.64 -27.46
C GLY A 522 10.01 -7.99 -27.65
N ASP A 523 9.73 -8.97 -28.52
CA ASP A 523 8.47 -9.70 -28.53
C ASP A 523 8.40 -10.50 -27.21
N PRO A 524 7.31 -10.41 -26.42
CA PRO A 524 7.15 -11.21 -25.20
C PRO A 524 7.42 -12.72 -25.38
N LYS A 525 7.32 -13.23 -26.62
CA LYS A 525 7.60 -14.63 -26.99
C LYS A 525 9.10 -14.99 -27.04
N ASP A 526 9.99 -14.01 -27.17
CA ASP A 526 11.44 -14.21 -27.21
C ASP A 526 12.10 -14.13 -25.82
N ALA A 527 11.29 -14.12 -24.75
CA ALA A 527 11.79 -14.27 -23.39
C ALA A 527 12.56 -15.61 -23.28
N PRO A 528 13.80 -15.64 -22.75
CA PRO A 528 14.61 -16.85 -22.70
C PRO A 528 13.83 -18.01 -22.07
N ALA A 529 13.78 -19.12 -22.80
CA ALA A 529 13.06 -20.33 -22.47
C ALA A 529 13.47 -20.83 -21.07
N GLY A 530 12.64 -20.51 -20.08
CA GLY A 530 12.91 -20.68 -18.66
C GLY A 530 11.90 -19.91 -17.80
N LEU A 531 11.34 -18.83 -18.36
CA LEU A 531 10.10 -18.21 -17.88
C LEU A 531 8.92 -18.74 -18.69
N GLY A 532 8.31 -19.82 -18.20
CA GLY A 532 7.12 -20.42 -18.78
C GLY A 532 5.91 -19.48 -18.72
N ALA A 533 5.83 -18.53 -19.64
CA ALA A 533 4.59 -17.87 -20.02
C ALA A 533 3.90 -18.74 -21.08
N SER A 534 3.23 -19.81 -20.65
CA SER A 534 2.14 -20.34 -21.47
C SER A 534 0.91 -19.47 -21.20
N VAL A 535 0.55 -18.68 -22.21
CA VAL A 535 -0.80 -18.14 -22.34
C VAL A 535 -1.71 -19.34 -22.60
N LYS A 536 -2.55 -19.65 -21.62
CA LYS A 536 -3.85 -20.30 -21.81
C LYS A 536 -4.90 -19.52 -21.05
#